data_AF-A0A1V5J8C7-F1
#
_entry.id   AF-A0A1V5J8C7-F1
#
_cell.length_a   1.000
_cell.length_b   1.000
_cell.length_c   1.000
_cell.angle_alpha   90.00
_cell.angle_beta   90.00
_cell.angle_gamma   90.00
#
_symmetry.space_group_name_H-M   'P 1'
#
loop_
_entity.id
_entity.type
_entity.pdbx_description
1 polymer ?
#
loop_
_entity_poly.entity_id
_entity_poly.type
_entity_poly.pdbx_seq_one_letter_code
_entity_poly.pdbx_strand_id
1 'polypeptide(L)'
;MNNGKNLTKGRHNLTISPDIWSILSELKKIRNQSIGEIIEDAVKKLIKDEKLNTTYFKIMRSAQFCDPKENEEITKILDNLTEDDLEISSEYELHYKTH
;
A
#
# COMPACT_ATOMS: atom_id res chain seq x y z
N MET A 1 2.76 -12.62 21.44
CA MET A 1 3.01 -11.36 22.18
C MET A 1 2.89 -10.21 21.20
N ASN A 2 1.83 -9.39 21.33
CA ASN A 2 1.57 -8.26 20.45
C ASN A 2 2.57 -7.14 20.76
N ASN A 3 3.59 -6.98 19.91
CA ASN A 3 4.44 -5.79 19.92
C ASN A 3 3.65 -4.62 19.31
N GLY A 4 2.68 -4.11 20.06
CA GLY A 4 2.04 -2.84 19.80
C GLY A 4 3.06 -1.73 19.97
N LYS A 5 3.84 -1.46 18.93
CA LYS A 5 4.60 -0.20 18.82
C LYS A 5 3.56 0.91 18.93
N ASN A 6 3.58 1.62 20.06
CA ASN A 6 2.82 2.83 20.25
C ASN A 6 3.41 3.87 19.30
N LEU A 7 2.90 3.90 18.07
CA LEU A 7 3.33 4.85 17.03
C LEU A 7 2.90 6.24 17.50
N THR A 8 3.83 6.99 18.07
CA THR A 8 3.60 8.38 18.44
C THR A 8 3.32 9.17 17.16
N LYS A 9 2.23 9.94 17.15
CA LYS A 9 1.89 10.77 15.98
C LYS A 9 3.01 11.80 15.76
N GLY A 10 3.64 11.74 14.58
CA GLY A 10 4.62 12.73 14.15
C GLY A 10 3.93 13.96 13.54
N ARG A 11 4.53 15.15 13.71
CA ARG A 11 4.07 16.35 13.02
C ARG A 11 4.69 16.39 11.62
N HIS A 12 3.83 16.37 10.60
CA HIS A 12 4.22 16.47 9.20
C HIS A 12 3.51 17.67 8.56
N ASN A 13 4.22 18.38 7.67
CA ASN A 13 3.65 19.48 6.90
C ASN A 13 3.26 18.96 5.51
N LEU A 14 2.12 19.43 5.00
CA LEU A 14 1.61 19.06 3.68
C LEU A 14 1.23 20.33 2.91
N THR A 15 1.61 20.40 1.65
CA THR A 15 1.14 21.43 0.72
C THR A 15 -0.10 20.90 0.02
N ILE A 16 -1.23 21.62 0.12
CA ILE A 16 -2.53 21.24 -0.44
C ILE A 16 -3.05 22.41 -1.27
N SER A 17 -3.75 22.11 -2.36
CA SER A 17 -4.41 23.12 -3.18
C SER A 17 -5.55 23.83 -2.42
N PRO A 18 -5.85 25.11 -2.73
CA PRO A 18 -6.84 25.89 -1.98
C PRO A 18 -8.27 25.33 -2.00
N ASP A 19 -8.66 24.71 -3.11
CA ASP A 19 -9.96 24.05 -3.30
C ASP A 19 -10.14 22.85 -2.36
N ILE A 20 -9.15 21.97 -2.29
CA ILE A 20 -9.16 20.82 -1.38
C ILE A 20 -9.13 21.28 0.08
N TRP A 21 -8.37 22.35 0.39
CA TRP A 21 -8.36 22.93 1.74
C TRP A 21 -9.73 23.46 2.16
N SER A 22 -10.46 24.09 1.23
CA SER A 22 -11.83 24.56 1.48
C SER A 22 -12.76 23.38 1.82
N ILE A 23 -12.69 22.29 1.05
CA ILE A 23 -13.48 21.08 1.30
C ILE A 23 -13.14 20.47 2.66
N LEU A 24 -11.85 20.31 2.98
CA LEU A 24 -11.41 19.77 4.27
C LEU A 24 -11.88 20.62 5.45
N SER A 25 -11.90 21.94 5.28
CA SER A 25 -12.36 22.88 6.30
C SER A 25 -13.86 22.74 6.57
N GLU A 26 -14.68 22.54 5.54
CA GLU A 26 -16.11 22.27 5.70
C GLU A 26 -16.36 20.88 6.30
N LEU A 27 -15.64 19.87 5.85
CA LEU A 27 -15.74 18.51 6.41
C LEU A 27 -15.38 18.47 7.90
N LYS A 28 -14.37 19.24 8.31
CA LYS A 28 -14.02 19.42 9.74
C LYS A 28 -15.22 19.92 10.54
N LYS A 29 -15.95 20.93 10.04
CA LYS A 29 -17.13 21.49 10.72
C LYS A 29 -18.28 20.48 10.80
N ILE A 30 -18.53 19.77 9.71
CA ILE A 30 -19.65 18.80 9.61
C ILE A 30 -19.41 17.58 10.50
N ARG A 31 -18.18 17.04 10.48
CA ARG A 31 -17.84 15.78 11.15
C ARG A 31 -17.31 15.96 12.57
N ASN A 32 -17.00 17.19 12.98
CA ASN A 32 -16.35 17.50 14.25
C ASN A 32 -15.05 16.68 14.48
N GLN A 33 -14.31 16.43 13.40
CA GLN A 33 -13.02 15.72 13.39
C GLN A 33 -11.91 16.68 12.97
N SER A 34 -10.68 16.45 13.44
CA SER A 34 -9.52 17.18 12.92
C SER A 34 -9.27 16.83 11.44
N ILE A 35 -8.69 17.76 10.69
CA ILE A 35 -8.31 17.52 9.29
C ILE A 35 -7.34 16.33 9.19
N GLY A 36 -6.44 16.17 10.17
CA GLY A 36 -5.54 15.02 10.23
C GLY A 36 -6.28 13.68 10.33
N GLU A 37 -7.30 13.59 11.18
CA GLU A 37 -8.14 12.39 11.29
C GLU A 37 -8.92 12.12 10.01
N ILE A 38 -9.47 13.16 9.37
CA ILE A 38 -10.19 13.03 8.09
C ILE A 38 -9.25 12.47 7.00
N ILE A 39 -8.01 12.96 6.94
CA ILE A 39 -7.00 12.46 6.00
C ILE A 39 -6.60 11.02 6.34
N GLU A 40 -6.34 10.70 7.61
CA GLU A 40 -6.02 9.33 8.05
C GLU A 40 -7.12 8.33 7.66
N ASP A 41 -8.39 8.69 7.86
CA ASP A 41 -9.53 7.85 7.53
C ASP A 41 -9.69 7.69 6.00
N ALA A 42 -9.50 8.77 5.24
CA ALA A 42 -9.55 8.73 3.78
C ALA A 42 -8.46 7.81 3.21
N VAL A 43 -7.23 7.89 3.72
CA VAL A 43 -6.11 7.02 3.29
C VAL A 43 -6.38 5.57 3.66
N LYS A 44 -6.84 5.27 4.88
CA LYS A 44 -7.20 3.89 5.28
C LYS A 44 -8.30 3.33 4.40
N LYS A 45 -9.30 4.15 4.05
CA LYS A 45 -10.38 3.76 3.16
C LYS A 45 -9.85 3.45 1.75
N LEU A 46 -8.98 4.30 1.20
CA LEU A 46 -8.35 4.07 -0.10
C LEU A 46 -7.61 2.73 -0.15
N ILE A 47 -6.77 2.47 0.87
CA ILE A 47 -6.02 1.20 0.99
C ILE A 47 -6.97 0.00 1.01
N LYS A 48 -8.08 0.11 1.75
CA LYS A 48 -9.08 -0.96 1.86
C LYS A 48 -9.81 -1.18 0.53
N ASP A 49 -10.29 -0.10 -0.09
CA ASP A 49 -11.13 -0.15 -1.29
C ASP A 49 -10.33 -0.65 -2.50
N GLU A 50 -9.06 -0.23 -2.63
CA GLU A 50 -8.15 -0.69 -3.70
C GLU A 50 -7.42 -2.00 -3.36
N LYS A 51 -7.68 -2.60 -2.19
CA LYS A 51 -7.03 -3.83 -1.70
C LYS A 51 -5.50 -3.73 -1.70
N LEU A 52 -4.96 -2.54 -1.43
CA LEU A 52 -3.51 -2.30 -1.37
C LEU A 52 -2.96 -2.96 -0.12
N ASN A 53 -1.95 -3.81 -0.28
CA ASN A 53 -1.25 -4.44 0.84
C ASN A 53 0.23 -4.04 0.86
N THR A 54 0.94 -4.43 1.91
CA THR A 54 2.36 -4.09 2.05
C THR A 54 3.21 -4.61 0.89
N THR A 55 2.85 -5.76 0.31
CA THR A 55 3.51 -6.33 -0.87
C THR A 55 3.30 -5.46 -2.10
N TYR A 56 2.08 -4.96 -2.33
CA TYR A 56 1.77 -4.01 -3.41
C TYR A 56 2.68 -2.77 -3.32
N PHE A 57 2.78 -2.14 -2.15
CA PHE A 57 3.63 -0.96 -1.98
C PHE A 57 5.12 -1.25 -2.20
N LYS A 58 5.59 -2.43 -1.78
CA LYS A 58 6.98 -2.84 -2.03
C LYS A 58 7.24 -3.02 -3.52
N ILE A 59 6.38 -3.76 -4.22
CA ILE A 59 6.50 -4.05 -5.64
C ILE A 59 6.41 -2.74 -6.43
N MET A 60 5.34 -1.96 -6.28
CA MET A 60 5.10 -0.76 -7.08
C MET A 60 6.12 0.36 -6.84
N ARG A 61 6.72 0.42 -5.64
CA ARG A 61 7.80 1.39 -5.36
C ARG A 61 9.10 1.05 -6.11
N SER A 62 9.37 -0.23 -6.31
CA SER A 62 10.58 -0.71 -7.00
C SER A 62 10.35 -1.11 -8.45
N ALA A 63 9.10 -1.25 -8.87
CA ALA A 63 8.75 -1.65 -10.21
C ALA A 63 9.23 -0.57 -11.19
N GLN A 64 10.03 -1.01 -12.16
CA GLN A 64 10.32 -0.17 -13.32
C GLN A 64 9.02 0.03 -14.10
N PHE A 65 8.93 1.15 -14.83
CA PHE A 65 7.83 1.39 -15.75
C PHE A 65 7.76 0.20 -16.72
N CYS A 66 6.63 -0.50 -16.69
CA CYS A 66 6.32 -1.58 -17.62
C CYS A 66 5.30 -1.02 -18.59
N ASP A 67 5.65 -0.96 -19.88
CA ASP A 67 4.72 -0.44 -20.86
C ASP A 67 3.52 -1.39 -21.05
N PRO A 68 2.38 -0.91 -21.59
CA PRO A 68 1.18 -1.73 -21.71
C PRO A 68 1.37 -3.02 -22.51
N LYS A 69 2.29 -3.03 -23.50
CA LYS A 69 2.57 -4.19 -24.35
C LYS A 69 3.43 -5.21 -23.61
N GLU A 70 4.46 -4.75 -22.89
CA GLU A 70 5.27 -5.59 -22.01
C GLU A 70 4.40 -6.24 -20.92
N ASN A 71 3.50 -5.47 -20.32
CA ASN A 71 2.58 -6.00 -19.31
C ASN A 71 1.64 -7.07 -19.89
N GLU A 72 1.17 -6.89 -21.13
CA GLU A 72 0.36 -7.88 -21.83
C GLU A 72 1.12 -9.18 -22.12
N GLU A 73 2.39 -9.07 -22.52
CA GLU A 73 3.26 -10.23 -22.76
C GLU A 73 3.54 -10.98 -21.46
N ILE A 74 3.84 -10.27 -20.37
CA ILE A 74 4.05 -10.85 -19.04
C ILE A 74 2.76 -11.53 -18.54
N THR A 75 1.61 -10.88 -18.71
CA THR A 75 0.31 -11.45 -18.29
C THR A 75 0.01 -12.74 -19.06
N LYS A 76 0.27 -12.79 -20.37
CA LYS A 76 0.14 -14.02 -21.16
C LYS A 76 1.05 -15.14 -20.67
N ILE A 77 2.27 -14.84 -20.24
CA ILE A 77 3.18 -15.86 -19.69
C ILE A 77 2.61 -16.39 -18.37
N LEU A 78 2.13 -15.51 -17.49
CA LEU A 78 1.53 -15.89 -16.21
C LEU A 78 0.25 -16.72 -16.37
N ASP A 79 -0.61 -16.36 -17.33
CA ASP A 79 -1.86 -17.08 -17.62
C ASP A 79 -1.63 -18.50 -18.18
N ASN A 80 -0.44 -18.76 -18.72
CA ASN A 80 -0.06 -20.06 -19.26
C ASN A 80 0.70 -20.94 -18.27
N LEU A 81 0.95 -20.47 -17.04
CA LEU A 81 1.57 -21.29 -15.99
C LEU A 81 0.61 -22.39 -15.55
N THR A 82 1.12 -23.61 -15.47
CA THR A 82 0.40 -24.79 -15.00
C THR A 82 0.64 -25.04 -13.51
N GLU A 83 -0.16 -25.91 -12.87
CA GLU A 83 0.04 -26.25 -11.45
C GLU A 83 1.43 -26.84 -11.19
N ASP A 84 1.97 -27.59 -12.14
CA ASP A 84 3.32 -28.16 -12.07
C ASP A 84 4.40 -27.04 -12.08
N ASP A 85 4.17 -25.94 -12.80
CA ASP A 85 5.08 -24.79 -12.83
C ASP A 85 5.06 -23.97 -11.52
N LEU A 86 4.01 -24.14 -10.71
CA LEU A 86 3.82 -23.48 -9.42
C LEU A 86 4.34 -24.33 -8.25
N GLU A 87 4.83 -25.54 -8.51
CA GLU A 87 5.35 -26.43 -7.48
C GLU A 87 6.68 -25.90 -6.92
N ILE A 88 6.74 -25.76 -5.59
CA ILE A 88 7.92 -25.25 -4.89
C ILE A 88 9.01 -26.33 -4.93
N SER A 89 9.96 -26.22 -5.86
CA SER A 89 10.97 -27.29 -6.08
C SER A 89 12.00 -27.47 -4.97
N SER A 90 12.08 -26.57 -3.98
CA SER A 90 12.86 -26.81 -2.74
C SER A 90 12.47 -25.85 -1.63
N GLU A 91 12.18 -26.42 -0.45
CA GLU A 91 11.98 -25.68 0.78
C GLU A 91 13.35 -25.19 1.28
N TYR A 92 13.71 -23.94 0.98
CA TYR A 92 14.91 -23.35 1.57
C TYR A 92 14.62 -23.05 3.05
N GLU A 93 15.13 -23.90 3.96
CA GLU A 93 15.19 -23.55 5.38
C GLU A 93 16.04 -22.27 5.54
N LEU A 94 15.38 -21.17 5.93
CA LEU A 94 16.05 -19.96 6.37
C LEU A 94 16.75 -20.26 7.70
N HIS A 95 17.97 -20.78 7.65
CA HIS A 95 18.83 -20.90 8.82
C HIS A 95 19.19 -19.51 9.33
N TYR A 96 18.44 -19.01 10.31
CA TYR A 96 18.86 -17.85 11.09
C TYR A 96 20.07 -18.23 11.93
N LYS A 97 21.27 -17.77 11.53
CA LYS A 97 22.45 -17.77 12.42
C LYS A 97 22.19 -16.76 13.54
N THR A 98 21.80 -17.26 14.70
CA THR A 98 22.01 -16.55 15.97
C THR A 98 23.52 -16.49 16.24
N HIS A 99 24.03 -15.29 16.50
CA HIS A 99 25.34 -15.06 17.13
C HIS A 99 25.08 -14.45 18.49
#